data_AF-X1LQW9-F1
#
_entry.id   AF-X1LQW9-F1
#
_cell.length_a   1.000
_cell.length_b   1.000
_cell.length_c   1.000
_cell.angle_alpha   90.00
_cell.angle_beta   90.00
_cell.angle_gamma   90.00
#
_symmetry.space_group_name_H-M   'P 1'
#
loop_
_entity.id
_entity.type
_entity.pdbx_description
1 polymer ?
#
loop_
_entity_poly.entity_id
_entity_poly.type
_entity_poly.pdbx_seq_one_letter_code
_entity_poly.pdbx_strand_id
1 'polypeptide(L)'
;NLVALAQAMGISTGQIYKVREGQRGINQKFIIGATKAFPEYNLNTLFHVAQGQPVKSSNKLPEFREYARQKYPNELDEDLITMIEDLIERGRRKPE
;
A
#
# COMPACT_ATOMS: atom_id res chain seq x y z
N ASN A 1 7.53 -0.55 -23.91
CA ASN A 1 6.21 -1.10 -24.34
C ASN A 1 5.70 -2.03 -23.23
N LEU A 2 4.53 -1.76 -22.64
CA LEU A 2 4.00 -2.50 -21.49
C LEU A 2 3.43 -3.88 -21.87
N VAL A 3 2.94 -4.05 -23.10
CA VAL A 3 2.46 -5.33 -23.63
C VAL A 3 3.63 -6.31 -23.76
N ALA A 4 4.72 -5.85 -24.38
CA ALA A 4 5.94 -6.66 -24.51
C ALA A 4 6.52 -7.07 -23.15
N LEU A 5 6.50 -6.16 -22.16
CA LEU A 5 6.92 -6.46 -20.79
C LEU A 5 6.02 -7.52 -20.14
N ALA A 6 4.70 -7.36 -20.24
CA ALA A 6 3.74 -8.33 -19.71
C ALA A 6 3.95 -9.73 -20.29
N GLN A 7 4.18 -9.80 -21.61
CA GLN A 7 4.49 -11.03 -22.31
C GLN A 7 5.80 -11.65 -21.82
N ALA A 8 6.88 -10.87 -21.71
CA ALA A 8 8.17 -11.34 -21.20
C ALA A 8 8.09 -11.83 -19.75
N MET A 9 7.27 -11.17 -18.92
CA MET A 9 7.05 -11.54 -17.52
C MET A 9 6.06 -12.72 -17.33
N GLY A 10 5.30 -13.10 -18.37
CA GLY A 10 4.26 -14.12 -18.27
C GLY A 10 3.09 -13.75 -17.35
N ILE A 11 2.76 -12.45 -17.29
CA ILE A 11 1.64 -11.90 -16.50
C ILE A 11 0.76 -11.00 -17.38
N SER A 12 -0.45 -10.66 -16.92
CA SER A 12 -1.29 -9.73 -17.68
C SER A 12 -0.84 -8.28 -17.50
N THR A 13 -1.11 -7.44 -18.49
CA THR A 13 -0.85 -5.98 -18.41
C THR A 13 -1.57 -5.35 -17.21
N GLY A 14 -2.80 -5.79 -16.91
CA GLY A 14 -3.56 -5.36 -15.73
C GLY A 14 -2.85 -5.68 -14.40
N GLN A 15 -2.09 -6.76 -14.31
CA GLN A 15 -1.28 -7.04 -13.11
C GLN A 15 -0.14 -6.02 -12.96
N ILE A 16 0.49 -5.61 -14.06
CA ILE A 16 1.52 -4.56 -14.05
C ILE A 16 0.91 -3.22 -13.62
N TYR A 17 -0.25 -2.84 -14.16
CA TYR A 17 -0.94 -1.61 -13.75
C TYR A 17 -1.26 -1.59 -12.26
N LYS A 18 -1.83 -2.67 -11.71
CA LYS A 18 -2.19 -2.74 -10.29
C LYS A 18 -0.97 -2.65 -9.36
N VAL A 19 0.16 -3.22 -9.74
CA VAL A 19 1.42 -3.10 -8.98
C VAL A 19 1.98 -1.69 -9.09
N ARG A 20 1.98 -1.11 -10.29
CA ARG A 20 2.44 0.27 -10.54
C ARG A 20 1.62 1.31 -9.78
N GLU A 21 0.31 1.14 -9.68
CA GLU A 21 -0.61 2.03 -8.97
C GLU A 21 -0.66 1.76 -7.46
N GLY A 22 0.09 0.78 -6.95
CA GLY A 22 0.10 0.41 -5.53
C GLY A 22 -1.18 -0.28 -5.04
N GLN A 23 -2.11 -0.61 -5.94
CA GLN A 23 -3.35 -1.34 -5.63
C GLN A 23 -3.08 -2.81 -5.26
N ARG A 24 -1.91 -3.34 -5.62
CA ARG A 24 -1.49 -4.70 -5.29
C ARG A 24 0.00 -4.74 -4.95
N GLY A 25 0.34 -5.46 -3.88
CA GLY A 25 1.71 -5.76 -3.56
C GLY A 25 2.39 -6.68 -4.60
N ILE A 26 3.72 -6.67 -4.59
CA ILE A 26 4.54 -7.55 -5.42
C ILE A 26 4.48 -8.96 -4.82
N ASN A 27 4.07 -9.95 -5.63
CA ASN A 27 4.00 -11.35 -5.22
C ASN A 27 5.04 -12.22 -5.91
N GLN A 28 5.14 -13.49 -5.53
CA GLN A 28 6.10 -14.44 -6.10
C GLN A 28 6.02 -14.51 -7.63
N LYS A 29 4.81 -14.58 -8.22
CA LYS A 29 4.64 -14.65 -9.68
C LYS A 29 5.22 -13.41 -10.38
N PHE A 30 5.03 -12.23 -9.77
CA PHE A 30 5.57 -10.98 -10.28
C PHE A 30 7.10 -10.98 -10.23
N ILE A 31 7.69 -11.46 -9.13
CA ILE A 31 9.15 -11.56 -8.95
C ILE A 31 9.74 -12.51 -9.99
N ILE A 32 9.20 -13.71 -10.15
CA ILE A 32 9.64 -14.69 -11.15
C ILE A 32 9.50 -14.13 -12.58
N GLY A 33 8.40 -13.40 -12.84
CA GLY A 33 8.21 -12.75 -14.13
C GLY A 33 9.28 -11.70 -14.42
N ALA A 34 9.60 -10.87 -13.43
CA ALA A 34 10.64 -9.86 -13.56
C ALA A 34 12.01 -10.49 -13.86
N THR A 35 12.39 -11.56 -13.16
CA THR A 35 13.67 -12.25 -13.43
C THR A 35 13.73 -12.88 -14.81
N LYS A 36 12.58 -13.27 -15.39
CA LYS A 36 12.53 -13.77 -16.78
C LYS A 36 12.64 -12.65 -17.80
N ALA A 37 12.00 -11.52 -17.55
CA ALA A 37 12.04 -10.36 -18.44
C ALA A 37 13.41 -9.64 -18.43
N PHE A 38 14.15 -9.76 -17.33
CA PHE A 38 15.43 -9.10 -17.11
C PHE A 38 16.49 -10.11 -16.63
N PRO A 39 16.91 -11.07 -17.48
CA PRO A 39 17.82 -12.14 -17.08
C PRO A 39 19.24 -11.66 -16.72
N GLU A 40 19.65 -10.50 -17.24
CA GLU A 40 20.95 -9.88 -16.96
C GLU A 40 21.06 -9.26 -15.56
N TYR A 41 19.95 -9.20 -14.81
CA TYR A 41 19.89 -8.57 -13.51
C TYR A 41 19.52 -9.57 -12.41
N ASN A 42 20.20 -9.48 -11.28
CA ASN A 42 19.87 -10.28 -10.10
C ASN A 42 18.75 -9.62 -9.27
N LEU A 43 18.19 -10.36 -8.31
CA LEU A 43 17.09 -9.89 -7.47
C LEU A 43 17.41 -8.62 -6.68
N ASN A 44 18.64 -8.46 -6.18
CA ASN A 44 19.04 -7.29 -5.39
C ASN A 44 19.14 -6.02 -6.25
N THR A 45 19.47 -6.18 -7.54
CA THR A 45 19.46 -5.08 -8.50
C THR A 45 18.06 -4.76 -9.02
N LEU A 46 17.20 -5.78 -9.14
CA LEU A 46 15.82 -5.63 -9.60
C LEU A 46 14.87 -5.09 -8.54
N PHE A 47 15.06 -5.46 -7.27
CA PHE A 47 14.16 -5.14 -6.18
C PHE A 47 14.93 -4.49 -5.03
N HIS A 48 14.49 -3.30 -4.64
CA HIS A 48 14.94 -2.65 -3.42
C HIS A 48 13.97 -2.98 -2.28
N VAL A 49 14.46 -3.67 -1.24
CA VAL A 49 13.70 -3.89 -0.01
C VAL A 49 13.85 -2.65 0.86
N ALA A 50 12.88 -1.75 0.79
CA ALA A 50 12.79 -0.64 1.71
C ALA A 50 12.45 -1.18 3.10
N GLN A 51 13.39 -1.09 4.06
CA GLN A 51 13.10 -1.25 5.49
C GLN A 51 12.06 -0.17 5.84
N GLY A 52 10.85 -0.60 6.18
CA GLY A 52 9.64 0.22 6.10
C GLY A 52 9.80 1.64 6.63
N GLN A 53 9.64 2.64 5.75
CA GLN A 53 8.53 3.52 6.05
C GLN A 53 7.28 2.67 5.85
N PRO A 54 6.33 2.65 6.80
CA PRO A 54 5.02 2.11 6.49
C PRO A 54 4.64 2.75 5.16
N VAL A 55 4.34 1.92 4.16
CA VAL A 55 3.67 2.40 2.97
C VAL A 55 2.60 3.30 3.53
N LYS A 56 2.71 4.60 3.28
CA LYS A 56 1.58 5.50 3.36
C LYS A 56 0.63 4.92 2.34
N SER A 57 -0.11 3.88 2.75
CA SER A 57 -1.41 3.50 2.23
C SER A 57 -2.09 4.83 2.06
N SER A 58 -2.05 5.35 0.83
CA SER A 58 -2.41 6.72 0.46
C SER A 58 -2.94 7.48 1.67
N ASN A 59 -2.05 8.15 2.41
CA ASN A 59 -2.38 8.81 3.68
C ASN A 59 -3.22 10.08 3.40
N LYS A 60 -4.22 9.94 2.54
CA LYS A 60 -5.52 10.59 2.64
C LYS A 60 -6.45 9.73 3.50
N LEU A 61 -5.94 9.09 4.56
CA LEU A 61 -6.75 9.08 5.76
C LEU A 61 -6.31 10.35 6.48
N PRO A 62 -7.14 11.41 6.44
CA PRO A 62 -6.97 12.54 7.32
C PRO A 62 -6.74 12.04 8.77
N GLU A 63 -6.09 12.82 9.64
CA GLU A 63 -6.11 12.52 11.08
C GLU A 63 -7.55 12.13 11.45
N PHE A 64 -7.78 11.04 12.21
CA PHE A 64 -9.09 10.39 12.33
C PHE A 64 -10.25 11.39 12.45
N ARG A 65 -10.00 12.46 13.20
CA ARG A 65 -10.82 13.67 13.34
C ARG A 65 -11.26 14.33 12.03
N GLU A 66 -10.35 14.62 11.12
CA GLU A 66 -10.66 15.18 9.80
C GLU A 66 -11.47 14.19 8.93
N TYR A 67 -11.21 12.88 9.02
CA TYR A 67 -11.97 11.87 8.30
C TYR A 67 -13.40 11.75 8.85
N ALA A 68 -13.54 11.73 10.18
CA ALA A 68 -14.81 11.69 10.87
C ALA A 68 -15.65 12.92 10.53
N ARG A 69 -15.06 14.12 10.53
CA ARG A 69 -15.73 15.36 10.12
C ARG A 69 -16.18 15.34 8.67
N GLN A 70 -15.35 14.82 7.76
CA GLN A 70 -15.70 14.78 6.34
C GLN A 70 -16.83 13.78 6.05
N LYS A 71 -16.79 12.60 6.68
CA LYS A 71 -17.68 11.48 6.36
C LYS A 71 -18.95 11.45 7.21
N TYR A 72 -18.88 11.95 8.43
CA TYR A 72 -19.95 11.88 9.44
C TYR A 72 -20.18 13.24 10.14
N PRO A 73 -20.33 14.36 9.40
CA PRO A 73 -20.41 15.70 10.00
C PRO A 73 -21.57 15.92 10.97
N ASN A 74 -22.64 15.11 10.88
CA ASN A 74 -23.85 15.24 11.70
C ASN A 74 -24.08 14.04 12.63
N GLU A 75 -23.23 13.01 12.56
CA GLU A 75 -23.38 11.77 13.34
C GLU A 75 -22.29 11.64 14.40
N LEU A 76 -21.11 12.23 14.16
CA LEU A 76 -20.00 12.23 15.09
C LEU A 76 -19.74 13.67 15.53
N ASP A 77 -20.08 13.97 16.79
CA ASP A 77 -19.71 15.22 17.43
C ASP A 77 -18.23 15.21 17.88
N GLU A 78 -17.72 16.37 18.30
CA GLU A 78 -16.33 16.54 18.70
C GLU A 78 -15.95 15.68 19.92
N ASP A 79 -16.89 15.41 20.82
CA ASP A 79 -16.66 14.63 22.03
C ASP A 79 -16.52 13.14 21.70
N LEU A 80 -17.41 12.60 20.86
CA LEU A 80 -17.34 11.24 20.34
C LEU A 80 -16.09 11.01 19.48
N ILE A 81 -15.72 11.99 18.66
CA ILE A 81 -14.50 11.94 17.88
C ILE A 81 -13.28 11.85 18.80
N THR A 82 -13.22 12.69 19.83
CA THR A 82 -12.12 12.69 20.80
C THR A 82 -12.04 11.36 21.56
N MET A 83 -13.18 10.82 21.99
CA MET A 83 -13.24 9.52 22.68
C MET A 83 -12.71 8.37 21.81
N ILE A 84 -13.11 8.31 20.54
CA ILE A 84 -12.67 7.26 19.62
C ILE A 84 -11.17 7.41 19.30
N GLU A 85 -10.68 8.64 19.13
CA GLU A 85 -9.26 8.93 18.95
C GLU A 85 -8.42 8.40 20.12
N ASP A 86 -8.87 8.64 21.35
CA ASP A 86 -8.26 8.14 22.58
C ASP A 86 -8.24 6.61 22.65
N LEU A 87 -9.33 5.94 22.22
CA LEU A 87 -9.41 4.47 22.19
C LEU A 87 -8.46 3.87 21.15
N ILE A 88 -8.34 4.50 19.98
CA ILE A 88 -7.39 4.10 18.94
C ILE A 88 -5.95 4.26 19.44
N GLU A 89 -5.63 5.37 20.10
CA GLU A 89 -4.30 5.64 20.64
C GLU A 89 -3.93 4.68 21.77
N ARG A 90 -4.88 4.37 22.65
CA ARG A 90 -4.71 3.34 23.69
C ARG A 90 -4.46 1.96 23.10
N GLY A 91 -5.18 1.58 22.05
CA GLY A 91 -4.97 0.30 21.35
C GLY A 91 -3.63 0.20 20.61
N ARG A 92 -2.99 1.35 20.32
CA ARG A 92 -1.65 1.41 19.70
C ARG A 92 -0.51 1.29 20.71
N ARG A 93 -0.74 1.57 21.98
CA ARG A 93 0.21 1.28 23.06
C ARG A 93 0.20 -0.22 23.32
N LYS A 94 1.22 -0.93 22.81
CA LYS A 94 1.44 -2.35 23.15
C LYS A 94 1.58 -2.47 24.68
N PRO A 95 1.03 -3.50 25.33
CA PRO A 95 1.50 -3.87 26.66
C PRO A 95 2.98 -4.26 26.53
N GLU A 96 3.84 -3.64 27.36
CA GLU A 96 5.25 -4.02 27.51
C GLU A 96 5.40 -5.46 28.04
#